data_AF-A0ABD6IVT1-F1
#
_entry.id   AF-A0ABD6IVT1-F1
#
_cell.length_a   1.000
_cell.length_b   1.000
_cell.length_c   1.000
_cell.angle_alpha   90.00
_cell.angle_beta   90.00
_cell.angle_gamma   90.00
#
_symmetry.space_group_name_H-M   'P 1'
#
loop_
_entity.id
_entity.type
_entity.pdbx_description
1 polymer ?
#
loop_
_entity_poly.entity_id
_entity_poly.type
_entity_poly.pdbx_seq_one_letter_code
_entity_poly.pdbx_strand_id
1 'polypeptide(L)'
;MSTFSPRHGAASALERPGPPLEGRERRTWPPGVQRALVLFGAVRLAGAVLVVVVNLLTGRSILKGLAHSWDSVWYLHIATHGYGTRMHITSSGAVQTDWAFFPLYPGLVRVLDWIPLLTPGVAALLIAWTATALAAVGVYAIGHRLYGRAVATAMVALWAVLPHSVVLTLAYTEPLFIALAVWCLYALLDERWLTAGALAALAGLTRPNGYAAAAAVLGVAAFEAVRRRGRVPFGLWAGALAAPLGWTAYLLLVGHRTGDLLHGYFQVQSAWESRFDGGLGTLRFLATVPLTDGVVYPVALVVVAVGVYLFVRLCQERVPLALLLYTAALLLPVVLVSGPFESKPRFLLPA
;
A
#
# COMPACT_ATOMS: atom_id res chain seq x y z
N MET A 1 -46.53 35.35 -45.11
CA MET A 1 -45.05 35.41 -45.15
C MET A 1 -44.53 35.12 -43.75
N SER A 2 -43.62 34.14 -43.67
CA SER A 2 -43.10 33.47 -42.48
C SER A 2 -42.38 34.39 -41.48
N THR A 3 -42.70 34.29 -40.19
CA THR A 3 -41.80 34.67 -39.10
C THR A 3 -41.46 33.43 -38.27
N PHE A 4 -40.24 32.95 -38.49
CA PHE A 4 -39.60 31.83 -37.80
C PHE A 4 -39.12 32.34 -36.44
N SER A 5 -39.56 31.71 -35.35
CA SER A 5 -39.07 31.96 -33.99
C SER A 5 -38.43 30.68 -33.44
N PRO A 6 -37.12 30.65 -33.15
CA PRO A 6 -36.49 29.46 -32.59
C PRO A 6 -36.71 29.43 -31.07
N ARG A 7 -37.47 28.45 -30.59
CA ARG A 7 -37.55 28.08 -29.16
C ARG A 7 -36.22 27.45 -28.74
N HIS A 8 -35.43 28.13 -27.92
CA HIS A 8 -34.35 27.50 -27.15
C HIS A 8 -34.93 26.87 -25.88
N GLY A 9 -35.20 25.57 -25.94
CA GLY A 9 -35.41 24.74 -24.76
C GLY A 9 -34.08 24.48 -24.07
N ALA A 10 -33.72 25.30 -23.08
CA ALA A 10 -32.67 24.97 -22.14
C ALA A 10 -33.23 23.92 -21.17
N ALA A 11 -32.88 22.66 -21.39
CA ALA A 11 -33.10 21.59 -20.42
C ALA A 11 -32.26 21.90 -19.17
N SER A 12 -32.92 22.29 -18.08
CA SER A 12 -32.32 22.43 -16.76
C SER A 12 -31.79 21.06 -16.33
N ALA A 13 -30.47 20.91 -16.33
CA ALA A 13 -29.80 19.74 -15.80
C ALA A 13 -30.22 19.56 -14.33
N LEU A 14 -30.71 18.36 -14.01
CA LEU A 14 -31.04 17.89 -12.68
C LEU A 14 -29.80 17.97 -11.77
N GLU A 15 -29.67 19.08 -11.05
CA GLU A 15 -28.84 19.13 -9.84
C GLU A 15 -29.46 18.21 -8.80
N ARG A 16 -28.79 17.09 -8.52
CA ARG A 16 -29.12 16.27 -7.36
C ARG A 16 -28.81 17.11 -6.10
N PRO A 17 -29.74 17.26 -5.16
CA PRO A 17 -29.45 17.95 -3.91
C PRO A 17 -28.33 17.19 -3.17
N GLY A 18 -27.31 17.93 -2.75
CA GLY A 18 -26.26 17.39 -1.88
C GLY A 18 -26.85 16.90 -0.55
N PRO A 19 -26.25 15.89 0.09
CA PRO A 19 -26.78 15.36 1.34
C PRO A 19 -26.81 16.46 2.42
N PRO A 20 -27.84 16.50 3.27
CA PRO A 20 -27.93 17.47 4.35
C PRO A 20 -26.78 17.30 5.32
N LEU A 21 -26.18 18.43 5.70
CA LEU A 21 -25.14 18.52 6.73
C LEU A 21 -25.78 18.32 8.11
N GLU A 22 -26.11 17.07 8.45
CA GLU A 22 -26.52 16.74 9.81
C GLU A 22 -25.34 16.83 10.77
N GLY A 23 -25.61 17.39 11.96
CA GLY A 23 -24.63 17.74 12.98
C GLY A 23 -23.65 16.60 13.27
N ARG A 24 -22.36 16.93 13.27
CA ARG A 24 -21.28 16.04 13.72
C ARG A 24 -21.43 15.76 15.21
N GLU A 25 -22.23 14.78 15.57
CA GLU A 25 -21.95 13.99 16.77
C GLU A 25 -20.50 13.49 16.65
N ARG A 26 -19.69 13.75 17.68
CA ARG A 26 -18.31 13.27 17.77
C ARG A 26 -18.29 11.76 18.00
N ARG A 27 -18.84 10.97 17.07
CA ARG A 27 -18.58 9.54 17.02
C ARG A 27 -17.15 9.35 16.56
N THR A 28 -16.35 8.72 17.43
CA THR A 28 -14.94 8.38 17.17
C THR A 28 -14.77 7.43 15.98
N TRP A 29 -15.83 6.70 15.61
CA TRP A 29 -15.82 5.73 14.52
C TRP A 29 -17.09 5.79 13.66
N PRO A 30 -16.98 5.58 12.33
CA PRO A 30 -18.14 5.57 11.45
C PRO A 30 -19.10 4.41 11.80
N PRO A 31 -20.43 4.64 11.79
CA PRO A 31 -21.41 3.65 12.20
C PRO A 31 -21.30 2.35 11.38
N GLY A 32 -21.21 1.20 12.06
CA GLY A 32 -21.14 -0.12 11.41
C GLY A 32 -19.74 -0.68 11.18
N VAL A 33 -18.67 0.07 11.50
CA VAL A 33 -17.28 -0.40 11.36
C VAL A 33 -17.02 -1.70 12.12
N GLN A 34 -17.69 -1.90 13.27
CA GLN A 34 -17.56 -3.11 14.08
C GLN A 34 -17.89 -4.39 13.30
N ARG A 35 -18.94 -4.39 12.47
CA ARG A 35 -19.30 -5.57 11.68
C ARG A 35 -18.23 -5.89 10.64
N ALA A 36 -17.72 -4.85 9.96
CA ALA A 36 -16.64 -5.01 9.00
C ALA A 36 -15.36 -5.55 9.67
N LEU A 37 -15.01 -5.05 10.86
CA LEU A 37 -13.85 -5.52 11.62
C LEU A 37 -14.01 -6.95 12.13
N VAL A 38 -15.21 -7.36 12.56
CA VAL A 38 -15.47 -8.75 12.97
C VAL A 38 -15.31 -9.69 11.77
N LEU A 39 -15.88 -9.35 10.61
CA LEU A 39 -15.72 -10.13 9.38
C LEU A 39 -14.25 -10.22 8.96
N PHE A 40 -13.57 -9.08 8.95
CA PHE A 40 -12.15 -8.99 8.64
C PHE A 40 -11.32 -9.86 9.59
N GLY A 41 -11.51 -9.67 10.90
CA GLY A 41 -10.82 -10.41 11.95
C GLY A 41 -11.04 -11.92 11.83
N ALA A 42 -12.28 -12.37 11.60
CA ALA A 42 -12.58 -13.79 11.41
C ALA A 42 -11.81 -14.39 10.22
N VAL A 43 -11.81 -13.70 9.08
CA VAL A 43 -11.08 -14.14 7.88
C VAL A 43 -9.56 -14.14 8.09
N ARG A 44 -9.00 -13.16 8.83
CA ARG A 44 -7.56 -13.12 9.18
C ARG A 44 -7.16 -14.18 10.17
N LEU A 45 -7.94 -14.39 11.22
CA LEU A 45 -7.68 -15.42 12.21
C LEU A 45 -7.75 -16.81 11.56
N ALA A 46 -8.72 -17.06 10.68
CA ALA A 46 -8.77 -18.31 9.92
C ALA A 46 -7.51 -18.53 9.07
N GLY A 47 -7.04 -17.49 8.35
CA GLY A 47 -5.79 -17.55 7.58
C GLY A 47 -4.56 -17.78 8.46
N ALA A 48 -4.48 -17.13 9.62
CA ALA A 48 -3.41 -17.32 10.59
C ALA A 48 -3.38 -18.74 11.14
N VAL A 49 -4.55 -19.27 11.52
CA VAL A 49 -4.72 -20.65 11.99
C VAL A 49 -4.29 -21.62 10.89
N LEU A 50 -4.65 -21.40 9.64
CA LEU A 50 -4.20 -22.24 8.52
C LEU A 50 -2.67 -22.27 8.41
N VAL A 51 -2.00 -21.11 8.49
CA VAL A 51 -0.53 -21.04 8.49
C VAL A 51 0.08 -21.80 9.68
N VAL A 52 -0.52 -21.66 10.87
CA VAL A 52 -0.08 -22.39 12.06
C VAL A 52 -0.26 -23.90 11.90
N VAL A 53 -1.41 -24.35 11.41
CA VAL A 53 -1.69 -25.76 11.14
C VAL A 53 -0.68 -26.31 10.13
N VAL A 54 -0.43 -25.61 9.03
CA VAL A 54 0.59 -26.01 8.04
C VAL A 54 1.98 -26.09 8.66
N ASN A 55 2.37 -25.15 9.53
CA ASN A 55 3.65 -25.23 10.24
C ASN A 55 3.71 -26.49 11.10
N LEU A 56 2.68 -26.76 11.91
CA LEU A 56 2.63 -27.94 12.79
C LEU A 56 2.66 -29.25 12.00
N LEU A 57 1.88 -29.37 10.93
CA LEU A 57 1.84 -30.54 10.05
C LEU A 57 3.16 -30.79 9.33
N THR A 58 3.97 -29.76 9.13
CA THR A 58 5.30 -29.85 8.49
C THR A 58 6.44 -29.89 9.51
N GLY A 59 6.15 -30.08 10.80
CA GLY A 59 7.15 -30.18 11.87
C GLY A 59 7.87 -28.86 12.19
N ARG A 60 7.30 -27.71 11.80
CA ARG A 60 7.85 -26.37 12.04
C ARG A 60 7.22 -25.74 13.28
N SER A 61 7.93 -24.80 13.91
CA SER A 61 7.38 -24.03 15.03
C SER A 61 6.20 -23.15 14.59
N ILE A 62 5.30 -22.85 15.53
CA ILE A 62 4.08 -22.05 15.31
C ILE A 62 4.41 -20.72 14.60
N LEU A 63 5.48 -20.05 15.05
CA LEU A 63 5.90 -18.74 14.53
C LEU A 63 6.72 -18.82 13.23
N LYS A 64 7.13 -20.00 12.75
CA LYS A 64 8.03 -20.09 11.59
C LYS A 64 7.45 -19.43 10.35
N GLY A 65 6.24 -19.83 9.95
CA GLY A 65 5.53 -19.26 8.81
C GLY A 65 5.06 -17.81 9.03
N LEU A 66 4.75 -17.45 10.29
CA LEU A 66 4.19 -16.14 10.63
C LEU A 66 5.25 -15.03 10.75
N ALA A 67 6.37 -15.33 11.41
CA ALA A 67 7.36 -14.32 11.79
C ALA A 67 8.78 -14.58 11.27
N HIS A 68 9.11 -15.79 10.82
CA HIS A 68 10.49 -16.17 10.49
C HIS A 68 10.64 -16.80 9.09
N SER A 69 9.93 -16.25 8.10
CA SER A 69 9.91 -16.70 6.70
C SER A 69 10.09 -15.53 5.74
N TRP A 70 10.75 -15.79 4.61
CA TRP A 70 10.89 -14.83 3.51
C TRP A 70 11.43 -13.46 4.00
N ASP A 71 10.77 -12.34 3.65
CA ASP A 71 11.20 -10.98 3.97
C ASP A 71 11.29 -10.70 5.47
N SER A 72 10.51 -11.40 6.30
CA SER A 72 10.51 -11.16 7.74
C SER A 72 11.87 -11.45 8.36
N VAL A 73 12.63 -12.37 7.78
CA VAL A 73 13.99 -12.68 8.23
C VAL A 73 14.90 -11.47 8.11
N TRP A 74 14.74 -10.65 7.07
CA TRP A 74 15.49 -9.41 6.88
C TRP A 74 15.03 -8.32 7.86
N TYR A 75 13.72 -8.15 8.05
CA TYR A 75 13.18 -7.16 9.00
C TYR A 75 13.63 -7.44 10.44
N LEU A 76 13.52 -8.69 10.88
CA LEU A 76 13.95 -9.10 12.22
C LEU A 76 15.46 -8.98 12.40
N HIS A 77 16.24 -9.27 11.35
CA HIS A 77 17.68 -9.10 11.40
C HIS A 77 18.08 -7.63 11.55
N ILE A 78 17.48 -6.73 10.77
CA ILE A 78 17.74 -5.28 10.88
C ILE A 78 17.36 -4.78 12.27
N ALA A 79 16.23 -5.23 12.82
CA ALA A 79 15.79 -4.83 14.16
C ALA A 79 16.82 -5.20 15.24
N THR A 80 17.36 -6.42 15.15
CA THR A 80 18.29 -6.99 16.14
C THR A 80 19.73 -6.52 15.96
N HIS A 81 20.26 -6.55 14.74
CA HIS A 81 21.69 -6.33 14.45
C HIS A 81 21.98 -4.99 13.76
N GLY A 82 20.97 -4.28 13.28
CA GLY A 82 21.14 -3.08 12.45
C GLY A 82 21.47 -3.41 10.99
N TYR A 83 21.75 -2.36 10.21
CA TYR A 83 22.05 -2.44 8.78
C TYR A 83 23.52 -2.77 8.49
N GLY A 84 23.80 -3.30 7.30
CA GLY A 84 25.14 -3.62 6.82
C GLY A 84 25.71 -4.91 7.41
N THR A 85 24.86 -5.73 8.06
CA THR A 85 25.29 -6.94 8.76
C THR A 85 24.73 -8.21 8.12
N ARG A 86 23.72 -8.10 7.24
CA ARG A 86 23.18 -9.22 6.48
C ARG A 86 23.51 -9.12 4.99
N MET A 87 24.03 -10.22 4.45
CA MET A 87 24.12 -10.45 3.01
C MET A 87 23.71 -11.88 2.64
N HIS A 88 23.18 -12.05 1.44
CA HIS A 88 22.88 -13.34 0.85
C HIS A 88 23.36 -13.34 -0.60
N ILE A 89 24.10 -14.37 -1.00
CA ILE A 89 24.56 -14.56 -2.37
C ILE A 89 23.64 -15.58 -3.03
N THR A 90 22.97 -15.16 -4.10
CA THR A 90 22.06 -16.03 -4.86
C THR A 90 22.84 -17.06 -5.69
N SER A 91 22.16 -18.08 -6.20
CA SER A 91 22.75 -19.05 -7.14
C SER A 91 23.26 -18.41 -8.43
N SER A 92 22.70 -17.27 -8.84
CA SER A 92 23.15 -16.46 -9.98
C SER A 92 24.34 -15.55 -9.65
N GLY A 93 24.83 -15.54 -8.41
CA GLY A 93 25.94 -14.69 -7.95
C GLY A 93 25.54 -13.27 -7.58
N ALA A 94 24.24 -12.94 -7.56
CA ALA A 94 23.76 -11.63 -7.11
C ALA A 94 23.91 -11.49 -5.59
N VAL A 95 24.35 -10.32 -5.13
CA VAL A 95 24.57 -10.04 -3.70
C VAL A 95 23.40 -9.23 -3.16
N GLN A 96 22.50 -9.89 -2.44
CA GLN A 96 21.37 -9.26 -1.75
C GLN A 96 21.81 -8.78 -0.36
N THR A 97 21.50 -7.53 -0.03
CA THR A 97 21.86 -6.90 1.25
C THR A 97 20.63 -6.34 1.96
N ASP A 98 20.77 -6.14 3.28
CA ASP A 98 19.71 -5.57 4.12
C ASP A 98 19.31 -4.12 3.77
N TRP A 99 20.17 -3.38 3.05
CA TRP A 99 19.88 -2.03 2.55
C TRP A 99 18.68 -1.95 1.60
N ALA A 100 18.23 -3.09 1.05
CA ALA A 100 17.01 -3.16 0.23
C ALA A 100 15.73 -2.89 1.02
N PHE A 101 15.76 -3.01 2.36
CA PHE A 101 14.58 -2.93 3.22
C PHE A 101 14.53 -1.61 3.99
N PHE A 102 13.37 -0.96 3.95
CA PHE A 102 13.15 0.36 4.54
C PHE A 102 13.01 0.31 6.08
N PRO A 103 13.30 1.43 6.79
CA PRO A 103 13.68 1.37 8.20
C PRO A 103 12.52 1.42 9.18
N LEU A 104 11.33 1.92 8.82
CA LEU A 104 10.29 2.21 9.81
C LEU A 104 9.81 0.95 10.55
N TYR A 105 9.50 -0.12 9.82
CA TYR A 105 9.00 -1.35 10.45
C TYR A 105 10.07 -2.05 11.31
N PRO A 106 11.30 -2.32 10.82
CA PRO A 106 12.38 -2.84 11.68
C PRO A 106 12.70 -1.94 12.86
N GLY A 107 12.66 -0.61 12.69
CA GLY A 107 12.87 0.35 13.75
C GLY A 107 11.81 0.25 14.85
N LEU A 108 10.54 0.12 14.50
CA LEU A 108 9.46 -0.11 15.46
C LEU A 108 9.60 -1.46 16.18
N VAL A 109 9.99 -2.52 15.46
CA VAL A 109 10.28 -3.83 16.06
C VAL A 109 11.41 -3.68 17.09
N ARG A 110 12.50 -3.01 16.72
CA ARG A 110 13.62 -2.74 17.62
C ARG A 110 13.21 -1.97 18.87
N VAL A 111 12.28 -1.02 18.77
CA VAL A 111 11.77 -0.28 19.95
C VAL A 111 10.96 -1.19 20.87
N LEU A 112 10.08 -2.03 20.32
CA LEU A 112 9.28 -2.96 21.13
C LEU A 112 10.10 -4.11 21.73
N ASP A 113 11.23 -4.46 21.12
CA ASP A 113 12.17 -5.47 21.64
C ASP A 113 12.82 -5.07 22.98
N TRP A 114 12.72 -3.80 23.39
CA TRP A 114 13.13 -3.36 24.73
C TRP A 114 12.21 -3.86 25.83
N ILE A 115 11.03 -4.37 25.48
CA ILE A 115 10.09 -4.98 26.41
C ILE A 115 10.53 -6.43 26.62
N PRO A 116 11.05 -6.82 27.82
CA PRO A 116 11.72 -8.11 28.03
C PRO A 116 10.86 -9.36 27.78
N LEU A 117 9.54 -9.19 27.63
CA LEU A 117 8.57 -10.27 27.41
C LEU A 117 8.25 -10.50 25.93
N LEU A 118 8.73 -9.65 25.02
CA LEU A 118 8.46 -9.74 23.59
C LEU A 118 9.70 -10.20 22.84
N THR A 119 9.58 -11.30 22.10
CA THR A 119 10.61 -11.64 21.10
C THR A 119 10.45 -10.72 19.88
N PRO A 120 11.51 -10.49 19.07
CA PRO A 120 11.42 -9.67 17.87
C PRO A 120 10.30 -10.12 16.92
N GLY A 121 10.10 -11.44 16.78
CA GLY A 121 9.03 -12.00 15.95
C GLY A 121 7.63 -11.67 16.47
N VAL A 122 7.42 -11.72 17.79
CA VAL A 122 6.14 -11.35 18.41
C VAL A 122 5.91 -9.85 18.31
N ALA A 123 6.93 -9.03 18.58
CA ALA A 123 6.86 -7.57 18.41
C ALA A 123 6.47 -7.17 16.98
N ALA A 124 7.08 -7.81 15.98
CA ALA A 124 6.78 -7.60 14.57
C ALA A 124 5.34 -7.99 14.23
N LEU A 125 4.84 -9.13 14.72
CA LEU A 125 3.45 -9.53 14.56
C LEU A 125 2.49 -8.55 15.24
N LEU A 126 2.78 -8.08 16.45
CA LEU A 126 1.94 -7.10 17.15
C LEU A 126 1.79 -5.80 16.35
N ILE A 127 2.90 -5.28 15.80
CA ILE A 127 2.87 -4.10 14.93
C ILE A 127 2.04 -4.39 13.67
N ALA A 128 2.29 -5.53 13.02
CA ALA A 128 1.59 -5.91 11.79
C ALA A 128 0.07 -6.02 12.03
N TRP A 129 -0.38 -6.75 13.05
CA TRP A 129 -1.80 -6.95 13.34
C TRP A 129 -2.49 -5.67 13.79
N THR A 130 -1.81 -4.82 14.58
CA THR A 130 -2.34 -3.50 14.96
C THR A 130 -2.52 -2.62 13.72
N ALA A 131 -1.50 -2.58 12.86
CA ALA A 131 -1.57 -1.82 11.61
C ALA A 131 -2.64 -2.37 10.65
N THR A 132 -2.79 -3.69 10.55
CA THR A 132 -3.84 -4.32 9.74
C THR A 132 -5.24 -3.90 10.23
N ALA A 133 -5.47 -3.86 11.55
CA ALA A 133 -6.74 -3.39 12.10
C ALA A 133 -6.97 -1.91 11.77
N LEU A 134 -5.96 -1.04 11.93
CA LEU A 134 -6.04 0.38 11.57
C LEU A 134 -6.29 0.58 10.06
N ALA A 135 -5.67 -0.24 9.22
CA ALA A 135 -5.88 -0.25 7.78
C ALA A 135 -7.32 -0.65 7.43
N ALA A 136 -7.87 -1.70 8.04
CA ALA A 136 -9.24 -2.13 7.83
C ALA A 136 -10.24 -1.03 8.20
N VAL A 137 -9.99 -0.28 9.28
CA VAL A 137 -10.83 0.89 9.59
C VAL A 137 -10.67 2.00 8.56
N GLY A 138 -9.46 2.30 8.10
CA GLY A 138 -9.25 3.31 7.06
C GLY A 138 -9.97 2.96 5.76
N VAL A 139 -9.90 1.69 5.32
CA VAL A 139 -10.61 1.18 4.14
C VAL A 139 -12.12 1.33 4.33
N TYR A 140 -12.64 0.94 5.50
CA TYR A 140 -14.06 1.15 5.84
C TYR A 140 -14.43 2.63 5.81
N ALA A 141 -13.59 3.51 6.37
CA ALA A 141 -13.88 4.94 6.48
C ALA A 141 -13.95 5.61 5.09
N ILE A 142 -13.03 5.28 4.18
CA ILE A 142 -13.07 5.75 2.80
C ILE A 142 -14.32 5.20 2.10
N GLY A 143 -14.55 3.88 2.16
CA GLY A 143 -15.70 3.25 1.50
C GLY A 143 -17.04 3.79 2.03
N HIS A 144 -17.13 4.03 3.33
CA HIS A 144 -18.35 4.55 3.97
C HIS A 144 -18.63 5.97 3.54
N ARG A 145 -17.58 6.81 3.48
CA ARG A 145 -17.68 8.20 3.05
C ARG A 145 -18.12 8.32 1.59
N LEU A 146 -17.62 7.45 0.71
CA LEU A 146 -17.87 7.56 -0.73
C LEU A 146 -19.15 6.84 -1.18
N TYR A 147 -19.47 5.70 -0.56
CA TYR A 147 -20.48 4.77 -1.09
C TYR A 147 -21.40 4.17 -0.02
N GLY A 148 -21.30 4.63 1.24
CA GLY A 148 -22.16 4.18 2.32
C GLY A 148 -21.74 2.85 2.96
N ARG A 149 -22.52 2.42 3.96
CA ARG A 149 -22.14 1.35 4.92
C ARG A 149 -21.99 -0.03 4.27
N ALA A 150 -22.87 -0.38 3.33
CA ALA A 150 -22.87 -1.68 2.68
C ALA A 150 -21.60 -1.88 1.84
N VAL A 151 -21.27 -0.91 0.99
CA VAL A 151 -20.06 -0.94 0.15
C VAL A 151 -18.80 -0.91 1.02
N ALA A 152 -18.76 -0.10 2.08
CA ALA A 152 -17.64 -0.09 3.02
C ALA A 152 -17.37 -1.47 3.65
N THR A 153 -18.43 -2.17 4.06
CA THR A 153 -18.34 -3.52 4.63
C THR A 153 -17.85 -4.52 3.59
N ALA A 154 -18.37 -4.44 2.36
CA ALA A 154 -17.96 -5.28 1.25
C ALA A 154 -16.48 -5.06 0.88
N MET A 155 -16.01 -3.82 0.82
CA MET A 155 -14.60 -3.49 0.55
C MET A 155 -13.67 -4.14 1.57
N VAL A 156 -13.98 -4.01 2.86
CA VAL A 156 -13.17 -4.63 3.93
C VAL A 156 -13.20 -6.16 3.84
N ALA A 157 -14.37 -6.76 3.60
CA ALA A 157 -14.50 -8.21 3.47
C ALA A 157 -13.75 -8.76 2.25
N LEU A 158 -13.89 -8.10 1.09
CA LEU A 158 -13.16 -8.44 -0.14
C LEU A 158 -11.65 -8.32 0.05
N TRP A 159 -11.20 -7.22 0.64
CA TRP A 159 -9.78 -7.01 0.97
C TRP A 159 -9.25 -8.09 1.92
N ALA A 160 -10.07 -8.55 2.85
CA ALA A 160 -9.73 -9.71 3.69
C ALA A 160 -9.58 -10.98 2.85
N VAL A 161 -10.46 -11.29 1.89
CA VAL A 161 -10.37 -12.61 1.22
C VAL A 161 -9.38 -12.65 0.04
N LEU A 162 -8.76 -11.53 -0.36
CA LEU A 162 -7.81 -11.50 -1.47
C LEU A 162 -6.69 -12.56 -1.30
N PRO A 163 -6.26 -13.26 -2.36
CA PRO A 163 -5.28 -14.36 -2.23
C PRO A 163 -3.98 -13.95 -1.52
N HIS A 164 -3.48 -12.74 -1.78
CA HIS A 164 -2.22 -12.24 -1.23
C HIS A 164 -2.35 -11.57 0.14
N SER A 165 -3.56 -11.53 0.68
CA SER A 165 -3.84 -10.90 1.96
C SER A 165 -3.26 -11.67 3.17
N VAL A 166 -2.67 -12.86 2.93
CA VAL A 166 -1.82 -13.56 3.90
C VAL A 166 -0.71 -12.66 4.44
N VAL A 167 -0.17 -11.73 3.64
CA VAL A 167 0.87 -10.78 4.09
C VAL A 167 0.38 -9.84 5.20
N LEU A 168 -0.93 -9.70 5.38
CA LEU A 168 -1.52 -8.95 6.48
C LEU A 168 -1.46 -9.68 7.83
N THR A 169 -1.11 -10.96 7.78
CA THR A 169 -1.01 -11.89 8.92
C THR A 169 0.44 -12.10 9.35
N LEU A 170 1.40 -11.84 8.45
CA LEU A 170 2.82 -12.09 8.65
C LEU A 170 3.52 -10.91 9.32
N ALA A 171 4.72 -11.14 9.86
CA ALA A 171 5.63 -10.11 10.38
C ALA A 171 6.25 -9.28 9.25
N TYR A 172 5.40 -8.58 8.51
CA TYR A 172 5.66 -7.94 7.24
C TYR A 172 5.37 -6.43 7.32
N THR A 173 5.94 -5.68 6.39
CA THR A 173 5.82 -4.21 6.32
C THR A 173 4.48 -3.74 5.73
N GLU A 174 3.79 -4.60 4.97
CA GLU A 174 2.55 -4.29 4.26
C GLU A 174 1.46 -3.69 5.14
N PRO A 175 1.08 -4.30 6.28
CA PRO A 175 0.07 -3.71 7.16
C PRO A 175 0.36 -2.28 7.54
N LEU A 176 1.61 -1.99 7.91
CA LEU A 176 2.02 -0.66 8.35
C LEU A 176 1.97 0.33 7.19
N PHE A 177 2.46 -0.07 6.01
CA PHE A 177 2.35 0.74 4.80
C PHE A 177 0.89 1.06 4.47
N ILE A 178 0.02 0.05 4.43
CA ILE A 178 -1.39 0.21 4.04
C ILE A 178 -2.13 1.08 5.05
N ALA A 179 -1.88 0.91 6.35
CA ALA A 179 -2.45 1.76 7.39
C ALA A 179 -2.07 3.24 7.19
N LEU A 180 -0.78 3.52 7.00
CA LEU A 180 -0.30 4.89 6.78
C LEU A 180 -0.86 5.47 5.47
N ALA A 181 -0.89 4.67 4.40
CA ALA A 181 -1.38 5.10 3.10
C ALA A 181 -2.89 5.37 3.10
N VAL A 182 -3.71 4.48 3.67
CA VAL A 182 -5.16 4.68 3.68
C VAL A 182 -5.57 5.89 4.52
N TRP A 183 -4.89 6.12 5.64
CA TRP A 183 -5.13 7.32 6.45
C TRP A 183 -4.55 8.58 5.82
N CYS A 184 -3.47 8.48 5.04
CA CYS A 184 -2.98 9.56 4.19
C CYS A 184 -4.05 9.97 3.15
N LEU A 185 -4.62 8.99 2.44
CA LEU A 185 -5.68 9.23 1.47
C LEU A 185 -6.94 9.81 2.13
N TYR A 186 -7.34 9.26 3.28
CA TYR A 186 -8.47 9.80 4.04
C TYR A 186 -8.21 11.27 4.46
N ALA A 187 -7.00 11.59 4.91
CA ALA A 187 -6.60 12.96 5.24
C ALA A 187 -6.60 13.89 4.02
N LEU A 188 -6.21 13.41 2.84
CA LEU A 188 -6.34 14.17 1.58
C LEU A 188 -7.80 14.46 1.23
N LEU A 189 -8.70 13.48 1.40
CA LEU A 189 -10.13 13.69 1.18
C LEU A 189 -10.72 14.72 2.15
N ASP A 190 -10.14 14.89 3.34
CA ASP A 190 -10.49 15.91 4.33
C ASP A 190 -9.71 17.24 4.18
N GLU A 191 -8.90 17.40 3.13
CA GLU A 191 -8.00 18.55 2.95
C GLU A 191 -7.07 18.80 4.17
N ARG A 192 -6.75 17.76 4.95
CA ARG A 192 -5.82 17.79 6.09
C ARG A 192 -4.38 17.60 5.61
N TRP A 193 -3.89 18.57 4.86
CA TRP A 193 -2.63 18.48 4.11
C TRP A 193 -1.40 18.12 4.92
N LEU A 194 -1.20 18.74 6.10
CA LEU A 194 -0.07 18.41 6.98
C LEU A 194 -0.12 16.97 7.47
N THR A 195 -1.30 16.48 7.86
CA THR A 195 -1.49 15.09 8.27
C THR A 195 -1.23 14.13 7.10
N ALA A 196 -1.73 14.46 5.90
CA ALA A 196 -1.46 13.67 4.70
C ALA A 196 0.04 13.62 4.37
N GLY A 197 0.74 14.76 4.40
CA GLY A 197 2.18 14.83 4.17
C GLY A 197 2.99 14.03 5.18
N ALA A 198 2.68 14.13 6.47
CA ALA A 198 3.35 13.37 7.51
C ALA A 198 3.12 11.85 7.36
N LEU A 199 1.88 11.43 7.09
CA LEU A 199 1.56 10.02 6.86
C LEU A 199 2.22 9.48 5.59
N ALA A 200 2.28 10.28 4.52
CA ALA A 200 3.01 9.93 3.30
C ALA A 200 4.51 9.78 3.54
N ALA A 201 5.12 10.67 4.33
CA ALA A 201 6.53 10.56 4.70
C ALA A 201 6.80 9.26 5.49
N LEU A 202 5.96 8.96 6.49
CA LEU A 202 6.06 7.72 7.24
C LEU A 202 5.83 6.49 6.35
N ALA A 203 4.85 6.53 5.44
CA ALA A 203 4.63 5.47 4.46
C ALA A 203 5.86 5.27 3.57
N GLY A 204 6.51 6.36 3.15
CA GLY A 204 7.77 6.36 2.42
C GLY A 204 8.91 5.68 3.15
N LEU A 205 8.90 5.64 4.49
CA LEU A 205 9.90 4.94 5.32
C LEU A 205 9.55 3.46 5.57
N THR A 206 8.41 2.96 5.09
CA THR A 206 8.03 1.55 5.30
C THR A 206 8.63 0.64 4.24
N ARG A 207 8.62 1.06 2.97
CA ARG A 207 8.85 0.19 1.80
C ARG A 207 9.22 0.98 0.54
N PRO A 208 9.77 0.31 -0.50
CA PRO A 208 10.05 0.94 -1.79
C PRO A 208 8.81 1.57 -2.42
N ASN A 209 7.66 0.90 -2.36
CA ASN A 209 6.39 1.38 -2.92
C ASN A 209 5.72 2.49 -2.06
N GLY A 210 6.35 2.86 -0.94
CA GLY A 210 5.89 3.93 -0.04
C GLY A 210 5.70 5.27 -0.74
N TYR A 211 6.45 5.52 -1.82
CA TYR A 211 6.35 6.75 -2.62
C TYR A 211 4.95 6.98 -3.21
N ALA A 212 4.12 5.94 -3.38
CA ALA A 212 2.79 6.08 -3.95
C ALA A 212 1.90 7.03 -3.14
N ALA A 213 2.02 7.01 -1.80
CA ALA A 213 1.33 7.97 -0.94
C ALA A 213 1.81 9.40 -1.20
N ALA A 214 3.12 9.60 -1.37
CA ALA A 214 3.68 10.90 -1.71
C ALA A 214 3.23 11.39 -3.10
N ALA A 215 3.20 10.51 -4.10
CA ALA A 215 2.71 10.81 -5.44
C ALA A 215 1.24 11.30 -5.43
N ALA A 216 0.38 10.66 -4.63
CA ALA A 216 -0.99 11.08 -4.45
C ALA A 216 -1.08 12.47 -3.79
N VAL A 217 -0.33 12.72 -2.71
CA VAL A 217 -0.31 14.04 -2.05
C VAL A 217 0.17 15.13 -3.02
N LEU A 218 1.29 14.89 -3.70
CA LEU A 218 1.89 15.85 -4.63
C LEU A 218 0.97 16.15 -5.82
N GLY A 219 0.36 15.13 -6.42
CA GLY A 219 -0.51 15.33 -7.56
C GLY A 219 -1.83 16.03 -7.20
N VAL A 220 -2.43 15.71 -6.05
CA VAL A 220 -3.62 16.43 -5.56
C VAL A 220 -3.26 17.86 -5.16
N ALA A 221 -2.11 18.08 -4.53
CA ALA A 221 -1.62 19.41 -4.19
C ALA A 221 -1.38 20.27 -5.44
N ALA A 222 -0.75 19.71 -6.47
CA ALA A 222 -0.55 20.37 -7.75
C ALA A 222 -1.88 20.70 -8.45
N PHE A 223 -2.82 19.75 -8.47
CA PHE A 223 -4.15 19.96 -9.03
C PHE A 223 -4.90 21.10 -8.33
N GLU A 224 -4.92 21.12 -7.00
CA GLU A 224 -5.56 22.19 -6.23
C GLU A 224 -4.85 23.54 -6.38
N ALA A 225 -3.50 23.55 -6.44
CA ALA A 225 -2.73 24.76 -6.71
C ALA A 225 -3.07 25.36 -8.09
N VAL A 226 -3.19 24.54 -9.13
CA VAL A 226 -3.62 24.99 -10.46
C VAL A 226 -5.08 25.46 -10.44
N ARG A 227 -5.98 24.63 -9.89
CA ARG A 227 -7.43 24.92 -9.81
C ARG A 227 -7.73 26.23 -9.09
N ARG A 228 -7.02 26.50 -7.98
CA ARG A 228 -7.19 27.71 -7.17
C ARG A 228 -6.23 28.85 -7.56
N ARG A 229 -5.52 28.73 -8.68
CA ARG A 229 -4.55 29.74 -9.19
C ARG A 229 -3.53 30.18 -8.12
N GLY A 230 -2.99 29.20 -7.39
CA GLY A 230 -2.01 29.41 -6.31
C GLY A 230 -2.60 29.90 -4.98
N ARG A 231 -3.90 30.21 -4.91
CA ARG A 231 -4.58 30.62 -3.67
C ARG A 231 -4.97 29.42 -2.82
N VAL A 232 -3.95 28.72 -2.32
CA VAL A 232 -4.07 27.51 -1.50
C VAL A 232 -3.57 27.77 -0.09
N PRO A 233 -4.07 27.04 0.93
CA PRO A 233 -3.60 27.20 2.30
C PRO A 233 -2.13 26.78 2.42
N PHE A 234 -1.36 27.44 3.30
CA PHE A 234 0.03 27.08 3.60
C PHE A 234 0.20 25.60 3.95
N GLY A 235 -0.78 25.01 4.64
CA GLY A 235 -0.79 23.60 4.99
C GLY A 235 -0.65 22.68 3.78
N LEU A 236 -1.17 23.06 2.60
CA LEU A 236 -1.00 22.32 1.34
C LEU A 236 0.48 22.25 0.95
N TRP A 237 1.17 23.38 0.91
CA TRP A 237 2.59 23.43 0.56
C TRP A 237 3.46 22.66 1.55
N ALA A 238 3.21 22.85 2.85
CA ALA A 238 3.94 22.14 3.89
C ALA A 238 3.69 20.63 3.83
N GLY A 239 2.45 20.20 3.59
CA GLY A 239 2.11 18.79 3.39
C GLY A 239 2.76 18.19 2.14
N ALA A 240 2.71 18.91 1.02
CA ALA A 240 3.34 18.52 -0.24
C ALA A 240 4.87 18.38 -0.10
N LEU A 241 5.53 19.33 0.57
CA LEU A 241 6.97 19.28 0.82
C LEU A 241 7.34 18.13 1.77
N ALA A 242 6.53 17.86 2.79
CA ALA A 242 6.77 16.78 3.74
C ALA A 242 6.61 15.39 3.11
N ALA A 243 5.64 15.22 2.21
CA ALA A 243 5.25 13.93 1.68
C ALA A 243 6.39 13.05 1.12
N PRO A 244 7.31 13.55 0.27
CA PRO A 244 8.39 12.72 -0.26
C PRO A 244 9.54 12.48 0.72
N LEU A 245 9.65 13.26 1.81
CA LEU A 245 10.87 13.31 2.65
C LEU A 245 11.29 11.95 3.19
N GLY A 246 10.34 11.13 3.63
CA GLY A 246 10.68 9.83 4.20
C GLY A 246 11.29 8.88 3.18
N TRP A 247 10.70 8.80 1.98
CA TRP A 247 11.21 7.93 0.93
C TRP A 247 12.56 8.43 0.40
N THR A 248 12.65 9.74 0.10
CA THR A 248 13.89 10.32 -0.44
C THR A 248 15.03 10.30 0.58
N ALA A 249 14.77 10.53 1.86
CA ALA A 249 15.79 10.45 2.90
C ALA A 249 16.42 9.05 2.97
N TYR A 250 15.61 7.99 2.87
CA TYR A 250 16.14 6.63 2.88
C TYR A 250 16.93 6.30 1.60
N LEU A 251 16.45 6.72 0.42
CA LEU A 251 17.20 6.55 -0.81
C LEU A 251 18.58 7.22 -0.76
N LEU A 252 18.62 8.47 -0.29
CA LEU A 252 19.86 9.23 -0.16
C LEU A 252 20.79 8.62 0.91
N LEU A 253 20.24 8.08 2.00
CA LEU A 253 21.03 7.36 3.00
C LEU A 253 21.70 6.14 2.39
N VAL A 254 20.94 5.29 1.66
CA VAL A 254 21.50 4.11 1.01
C VAL A 254 22.51 4.53 -0.05
N GLY A 255 22.20 5.53 -0.88
CA GLY A 255 23.13 6.03 -1.89
C GLY A 255 24.44 6.54 -1.30
N HIS A 256 24.39 7.25 -0.18
CA HIS A 256 25.58 7.65 0.56
C HIS A 256 26.38 6.44 1.07
N ARG A 257 25.71 5.39 1.58
CA ARG A 257 26.36 4.17 2.07
C ARG A 257 26.99 3.31 0.98
N THR A 258 26.44 3.33 -0.23
CA THR A 258 26.96 2.55 -1.37
C THR A 258 27.95 3.34 -2.24
N GLY A 259 28.15 4.64 -1.97
CA GLY A 259 29.06 5.50 -2.74
C GLY A 259 28.45 6.09 -4.03
N ASP A 260 27.15 5.90 -4.28
CA ASP A 260 26.42 6.50 -5.39
C ASP A 260 25.10 7.09 -4.86
N LEU A 261 25.10 8.41 -4.64
CA LEU A 261 24.01 9.09 -3.94
C LEU A 261 22.65 8.95 -4.63
N LEU A 262 22.61 8.91 -5.96
CA LEU A 262 21.35 8.93 -6.73
C LEU A 262 20.93 7.53 -7.17
N HIS A 263 21.87 6.65 -7.53
CA HIS A 263 21.56 5.32 -8.04
C HIS A 263 21.85 4.18 -7.07
N GLY A 264 22.52 4.43 -5.95
CA GLY A 264 22.97 3.39 -5.03
C GLY A 264 21.85 2.47 -4.53
N TYR A 265 20.69 3.03 -4.18
CA TYR A 265 19.54 2.22 -3.81
C TYR A 265 19.02 1.34 -4.97
N PHE A 266 18.97 1.88 -6.19
CA PHE A 266 18.54 1.13 -7.36
C PHE A 266 19.53 0.01 -7.72
N GLN A 267 20.83 0.23 -7.49
CA GLN A 267 21.84 -0.82 -7.62
C GLN A 267 21.61 -1.95 -6.61
N VAL A 268 21.30 -1.62 -5.35
CA VAL A 268 20.91 -2.62 -4.34
C VAL A 268 19.67 -3.39 -4.78
N GLN A 269 18.61 -2.72 -5.24
CA GLN A 269 17.39 -3.37 -5.74
C GLN A 269 17.63 -4.26 -6.96
N SER A 270 18.63 -3.94 -7.76
CA SER A 270 18.96 -4.68 -8.96
C SER A 270 19.46 -6.11 -8.69
N ALA A 271 19.95 -6.38 -7.47
CA ALA A 271 20.30 -7.71 -6.97
C ALA A 271 19.06 -8.54 -6.54
N TRP A 272 17.90 -7.88 -6.45
CA TRP A 272 16.58 -8.48 -6.19
C TRP A 272 15.77 -8.62 -7.48
N GLU A 273 16.46 -8.66 -8.63
CA GLU A 273 15.87 -8.76 -9.97
C GLU A 273 14.88 -7.63 -10.30
N SER A 274 14.88 -6.56 -9.51
CA SER A 274 13.95 -5.44 -9.62
C SER A 274 14.56 -4.34 -10.46
N ARG A 275 14.23 -4.30 -11.76
CA ARG A 275 14.77 -3.31 -12.72
C ARG A 275 13.66 -2.72 -13.58
N PHE A 276 13.69 -1.41 -13.77
CA PHE A 276 12.82 -0.77 -14.76
C PHE A 276 13.24 -1.24 -16.16
N ASP A 277 12.31 -1.86 -16.88
CA ASP A 277 12.57 -2.43 -18.21
C ASP A 277 11.43 -2.16 -19.20
N GLY A 278 10.56 -1.20 -18.87
CA GLY A 278 9.41 -0.83 -19.70
C GLY A 278 8.36 -1.93 -19.84
N GLY A 279 8.39 -2.97 -18.99
CA GLY A 279 7.47 -4.10 -19.04
C GLY A 279 7.92 -5.26 -19.92
N LEU A 280 9.15 -5.24 -20.45
CA LEU A 280 9.71 -6.36 -21.21
C LEU A 280 9.71 -7.67 -20.40
N GLY A 281 10.02 -7.61 -19.11
CA GLY A 281 10.02 -8.74 -18.19
C GLY A 281 8.61 -9.29 -17.96
N THR A 282 7.61 -8.43 -17.91
CA THR A 282 6.20 -8.83 -17.88
C THR A 282 5.82 -9.58 -19.16
N LEU A 283 6.21 -9.07 -20.33
CA LEU A 283 5.95 -9.74 -21.62
C LEU A 283 6.68 -11.09 -21.74
N ARG A 284 7.95 -11.16 -21.32
CA ARG A 284 8.71 -12.40 -21.28
C ARG A 284 8.05 -13.43 -20.36
N PHE A 285 7.61 -13.00 -19.18
CA PHE A 285 6.90 -13.88 -18.26
C PHE A 285 5.63 -14.46 -18.89
N LEU A 286 4.82 -13.64 -19.57
CA LEU A 286 3.61 -14.12 -20.26
C LEU A 286 3.92 -15.23 -21.27
N ALA A 287 5.04 -15.14 -21.99
CA ALA A 287 5.46 -16.18 -22.92
C ALA A 287 5.88 -17.49 -22.21
N THR A 288 6.31 -17.41 -20.95
CA THR A 288 6.72 -18.58 -20.16
C THR A 288 5.59 -19.18 -19.31
N VAL A 289 4.46 -18.52 -19.12
CA VAL A 289 3.33 -18.99 -18.28
C VAL A 289 2.88 -20.42 -18.61
N PRO A 290 2.76 -20.86 -19.89
CA PRO A 290 2.38 -22.24 -20.20
C PRO A 290 3.41 -23.28 -19.74
N LEU A 291 4.63 -22.85 -19.42
CA LEU A 291 5.78 -23.68 -19.05
C LEU A 291 6.04 -23.65 -17.53
N THR A 292 5.32 -22.83 -16.76
CA THR A 292 5.51 -22.75 -15.32
C THR A 292 4.73 -23.85 -14.60
N ASP A 293 5.41 -24.60 -13.75
CA ASP A 293 4.76 -25.53 -12.82
C ASP A 293 4.12 -24.78 -11.65
N GLY A 294 2.94 -25.26 -11.22
CA GLY A 294 2.25 -24.78 -10.03
C GLY A 294 1.27 -23.62 -10.24
N VAL A 295 0.39 -23.44 -9.26
CA VAL A 295 -0.77 -22.52 -9.36
C VAL A 295 -0.44 -21.06 -9.08
N VAL A 296 0.72 -20.77 -8.47
CA VAL A 296 1.08 -19.42 -7.98
C VAL A 296 1.21 -18.43 -9.14
N TYR A 297 1.87 -18.83 -10.22
CA TYR A 297 2.14 -17.98 -11.39
C TYR A 297 0.85 -17.62 -12.16
N PRO A 298 -0.04 -18.56 -12.53
CA PRO A 298 -1.34 -18.23 -13.10
C PRO A 298 -2.20 -17.35 -12.20
N VAL A 299 -2.25 -17.63 -10.89
CA VAL A 299 -3.02 -16.80 -9.93
C VAL A 299 -2.46 -15.39 -9.86
N ALA A 300 -1.13 -15.24 -9.83
CA ALA A 300 -0.51 -13.93 -9.84
C ALA A 300 -0.85 -13.14 -11.11
N LEU A 301 -0.83 -13.80 -12.26
CA LEU A 301 -1.22 -13.18 -13.53
C LEU A 301 -2.68 -12.72 -13.52
N VAL A 302 -3.60 -13.57 -13.04
CA VAL A 302 -5.01 -13.23 -12.94
C VAL A 302 -5.21 -12.03 -12.01
N VAL A 303 -4.55 -11.98 -10.85
CA VAL A 303 -4.68 -10.83 -9.94
C VAL A 303 -4.15 -9.55 -10.57
N VAL A 304 -3.01 -9.60 -11.27
CA VAL A 304 -2.47 -8.42 -11.98
C VAL A 304 -3.43 -7.98 -13.10
N ALA A 305 -3.94 -8.90 -13.91
CA ALA A 305 -4.87 -8.60 -14.99
C ALA A 305 -6.19 -8.01 -14.47
N VAL A 306 -6.75 -8.58 -13.40
CA VAL A 306 -7.94 -8.04 -12.72
C VAL A 306 -7.64 -6.66 -12.14
N GLY A 307 -6.48 -6.45 -11.51
CA GLY A 307 -6.06 -5.14 -11.01
C GLY A 307 -6.00 -4.08 -12.11
N VAL A 308 -5.40 -4.39 -13.26
CA VAL A 308 -5.36 -3.52 -14.45
C VAL A 308 -6.77 -3.21 -14.95
N TYR A 309 -7.62 -4.23 -15.08
CA TYR A 309 -9.01 -4.05 -15.49
C TYR A 309 -9.78 -3.14 -14.53
N LEU A 310 -9.68 -3.39 -13.22
CA LEU A 310 -10.34 -2.59 -12.19
C LEU A 310 -9.82 -1.15 -12.18
N PHE A 311 -8.53 -0.92 -12.44
CA PHE A 311 -7.99 0.43 -12.58
C PHE A 311 -8.52 1.15 -13.82
N VAL A 312 -8.63 0.47 -14.96
CA VAL A 312 -9.28 1.05 -16.16
C VAL A 312 -10.73 1.43 -15.86
N ARG A 313 -11.47 0.57 -15.15
CA ARG A 313 -12.83 0.89 -14.69
C ARG A 313 -12.83 2.07 -13.72
N LEU A 314 -11.89 2.12 -12.79
CA LEU A 314 -11.74 3.21 -11.83
C LEU A 314 -11.53 4.56 -12.54
N CYS A 315 -10.72 4.59 -13.61
CA CYS A 315 -10.50 5.78 -14.45
C CYS A 315 -11.76 6.25 -15.19
N GLN A 316 -12.73 5.36 -15.42
CA GLN A 316 -14.01 5.68 -16.06
C GLN A 316 -15.05 6.19 -15.03
N GLU A 317 -14.80 5.96 -13.74
CA GLU A 317 -15.65 6.40 -12.65
C GLU A 317 -15.23 7.79 -12.12
N ARG A 318 -16.18 8.53 -11.53
CA ARG A 318 -15.91 9.86 -10.93
C ARG A 318 -15.34 9.74 -9.52
N VAL A 319 -14.26 8.97 -9.36
CA VAL A 319 -13.60 8.78 -8.06
C VAL A 319 -12.69 9.96 -7.71
N PRO A 320 -12.40 10.21 -6.41
CA PRO A 320 -11.46 11.24 -6.01
C PRO A 320 -10.07 11.03 -6.63
N LEU A 321 -9.47 12.13 -7.13
CA LEU A 321 -8.16 12.13 -7.78
C LEU A 321 -7.06 11.48 -6.92
N ALA A 322 -7.12 11.65 -5.60
CA ALA A 322 -6.18 11.04 -4.66
C ALA A 322 -6.10 9.51 -4.81
N LEU A 323 -7.25 8.85 -4.97
CA LEU A 323 -7.32 7.39 -5.13
C LEU A 323 -6.74 6.96 -6.48
N LEU A 324 -7.09 7.67 -7.56
CA LEU A 324 -6.56 7.38 -8.90
C LEU A 324 -5.04 7.49 -8.95
N LEU A 325 -4.47 8.57 -8.42
CA LEU A 325 -3.03 8.80 -8.44
C LEU A 325 -2.29 7.76 -7.59
N TYR A 326 -2.84 7.40 -6.42
CA TYR A 326 -2.26 6.39 -5.56
C TYR A 326 -2.27 5.00 -6.22
N THR A 327 -3.44 4.56 -6.72
CA THR A 327 -3.58 3.28 -7.41
C THR A 327 -2.70 3.23 -8.65
N ALA A 328 -2.63 4.29 -9.44
CA ALA A 328 -1.73 4.39 -10.60
C ALA A 328 -0.26 4.28 -10.20
N ALA A 329 0.15 4.97 -9.14
CA ALA A 329 1.52 4.94 -8.65
C ALA A 329 1.96 3.55 -8.17
N LEU A 330 1.05 2.70 -7.69
CA LEU A 330 1.33 1.31 -7.33
C LEU A 330 1.26 0.34 -8.52
N LEU A 331 0.29 0.55 -9.41
CA LEU A 331 0.01 -0.38 -10.50
C LEU A 331 0.99 -0.25 -11.67
N LEU A 332 1.43 0.98 -11.99
CA LEU A 332 2.36 1.19 -13.10
C LEU A 332 3.69 0.42 -12.93
N PRO A 333 4.39 0.47 -11.79
CA PRO A 333 5.59 -0.34 -11.59
C PRO A 333 5.32 -1.84 -11.70
N VAL A 334 4.18 -2.32 -11.23
CA VAL A 334 3.83 -3.75 -11.33
C VAL A 334 3.84 -4.22 -12.79
N VAL A 335 3.45 -3.37 -13.73
CA VAL A 335 3.48 -3.69 -15.17
C VAL A 335 4.85 -3.40 -15.78
N LEU A 336 5.49 -2.28 -15.42
CA LEU A 336 6.66 -1.71 -16.09
C LEU A 336 8.03 -2.12 -15.53
N VAL A 337 8.05 -2.74 -14.35
CA VAL A 337 9.28 -3.16 -13.67
C VAL A 337 9.37 -4.69 -13.71
N SER A 338 10.53 -5.18 -14.14
CA SER A 338 10.91 -6.59 -14.01
C SER A 338 11.11 -6.98 -12.56
N GLY A 339 10.90 -8.25 -12.26
CA GLY A 339 11.10 -8.82 -10.94
C GLY A 339 10.27 -10.08 -10.75
N PRO A 340 10.36 -10.72 -9.57
CA PRO A 340 9.68 -11.97 -9.27
C PRO A 340 8.16 -11.81 -9.41
N PHE A 341 7.59 -12.46 -10.43
CA PHE A 341 6.21 -12.21 -10.84
C PHE A 341 5.20 -12.66 -9.77
N GLU A 342 5.54 -13.72 -9.03
CA GLU A 342 4.78 -14.21 -7.88
C GLU A 342 4.62 -13.17 -6.76
N SER A 343 5.50 -12.18 -6.70
CA SER A 343 5.43 -11.10 -5.69
C SER A 343 4.61 -9.89 -6.18
N LYS A 344 4.31 -9.78 -7.47
CA LYS A 344 3.58 -8.62 -8.03
C LYS A 344 2.19 -8.39 -7.42
N PRO A 345 1.35 -9.41 -7.20
CA PRO A 345 0.02 -9.19 -6.61
C PRO A 345 0.06 -8.64 -5.18
N ARG A 346 1.11 -8.98 -4.42
CA ARG A 346 1.34 -8.45 -3.07
C ARG A 346 1.54 -6.93 -3.08
N PHE A 347 2.10 -6.37 -4.16
CA PHE A 347 2.24 -4.91 -4.33
C PHE A 347 0.94 -4.22 -4.73
N LEU A 348 -0.04 -4.95 -5.27
CA LEU A 348 -1.36 -4.44 -5.62
C LEU A 348 -2.38 -4.53 -4.47
N LEU A 349 -2.09 -5.29 -3.41
CA LEU A 349 -2.96 -5.38 -2.23
C LEU A 349 -3.39 -4.02 -1.63
N PRO A 350 -2.55 -2.96 -1.63
CA PRO A 350 -2.93 -1.63 -1.19
C PRO A 350 -3.75 -0.81 -2.21
N ALA A 351 -3.69 -1.14 -3.50
CA ALA A 351 -4.10 -0.31 -4.63
C ALA A 351 -5.61 -0.33 -4.90
#